data_AF-A0A524CIN1-F1
#
_entry.id   AF-A0A524CIN1-F1
#
_cell.length_a   1.000
_cell.length_b   1.000
_cell.length_c   1.000
_cell.angle_alpha   90.00
_cell.angle_beta   90.00
_cell.angle_gamma   90.00
#
_symmetry.space_group_name_H-M   'P 1'
#
loop_
_entity.id
_entity.type
_entity.pdbx_description
1 polymer ?
#
loop_
_entity_poly.entity_id
_entity_poly.type
_entity_poly.pdbx_seq_one_letter_code
_entity_poly.pdbx_strand_id
1 'polypeptide(L)'
;MGYSNDKIPYLKLKVDHSFQKQILEIMALVRVINNYYFKQKRINSAKSTLDARNYSYLDHKDSYKFPDSTPLFENWMFIGMDSLYPRLAMHYVFPGLLKGEKRRNLFQFTFSTSRGFGFPIYFGPEFYGYTLKYGKILEPLFKWSHTVCHRANQAIFLVAKRFKIKRHHPGEYESAIISEYKNGIYKGIDTLLHGYFTSDPKTLGIYSSLDKALENFAFSYSIGDHAIKVETKIPDKTRTIPFIYYPTLKKKFGVNFYPYVIRLFLFQELLVRKILHFKGRKKNLLNSISWIKKIKLRINQSKYFSLQSVTTSEKLMKVEFLIKSIRLMEELINLIYISPLHTHTYHSITPFEFYSLDFKRIFPLEKASSNDSDSIFFSYIKYEELRSDFTFNESEIIQKIEELSVFMGKMWSNFKEKHINFARKQIKELSALSCKNQNFKNKCIKILDETLPIFSLYEIFNRSLSETIYPETSPQRKKLWIYIARFFSSRYNLLGVNLMRHYNNLAFNNWAYLIKKKNLSLIQYFEFIIKLPIWKHIPLEIKRRIIRNLKISTKNE
;
A
#
# COMPACT_ATOMS: atom_id res chain seq x y z
N MET A 1 -2.76 -20.66 25.20
CA MET A 1 -1.55 -19.95 25.67
C MET A 1 -1.93 -18.51 25.95
N GLY A 2 -1.84 -18.08 27.22
CA GLY A 2 -2.09 -16.70 27.59
C GLY A 2 -1.06 -15.80 26.91
N TYR A 3 -1.51 -14.76 26.20
CA TYR A 3 -0.65 -13.66 25.85
C TYR A 3 -0.20 -13.02 27.16
N SER A 4 1.03 -13.30 27.62
CA SER A 4 1.61 -12.52 28.70
C SER A 4 1.59 -11.05 28.26
N ASN A 5 1.21 -10.17 29.18
CA ASN A 5 1.22 -8.71 29.00
C ASN A 5 2.66 -8.15 28.89
N ASP A 6 3.58 -8.88 28.24
CA ASP A 6 4.92 -8.39 27.97
C ASP A 6 4.77 -7.26 26.96
N LYS A 7 4.78 -6.03 27.51
CA LYS A 7 4.77 -4.79 26.75
C LYS A 7 5.88 -4.90 25.70
N ILE A 8 5.51 -4.70 24.44
CA ILE A 8 6.49 -4.65 23.37
C ILE A 8 7.45 -3.50 23.71
N PRO A 9 8.77 -3.74 23.82
CA PRO A 9 9.70 -2.62 24.00
C PRO A 9 9.63 -1.77 22.74
N TYR A 10 9.11 -0.55 22.90
CA TYR A 10 9.04 0.44 21.85
C TYR A 10 10.27 1.32 21.92
N LEU A 11 11.00 1.38 20.82
CA LEU A 11 11.91 2.48 20.56
C LEU A 11 11.10 3.71 20.11
N LYS A 12 11.76 4.85 19.98
CA LYS A 12 11.14 6.11 19.51
C LYS A 12 11.76 6.53 18.19
N LEU A 13 10.92 6.82 17.19
CA LEU A 13 11.36 7.43 15.92
C LEU A 13 10.91 8.89 15.82
N LYS A 14 11.80 9.74 15.32
CA LYS A 14 11.53 11.17 15.08
C LYS A 14 10.73 11.33 13.79
N VAL A 15 9.55 11.97 13.90
CA VAL A 15 8.71 12.32 12.76
C VAL A 15 8.45 13.83 12.76
N ASP A 16 8.56 14.48 11.61
CA ASP A 16 8.25 15.90 11.44
C ASP A 16 6.84 16.24 11.93
N HIS A 17 6.75 17.28 12.76
CA HIS A 17 5.53 17.70 13.46
C HIS A 17 5.36 19.23 13.46
N SER A 18 5.51 19.86 12.29
CA SER A 18 5.30 21.30 12.12
C SER A 18 3.85 21.75 12.35
N PHE A 19 3.65 23.02 12.73
CA PHE A 19 2.31 23.61 12.94
C PHE A 19 1.43 23.55 11.69
N GLN A 20 2.03 23.71 10.51
CA GLN A 20 1.35 23.52 9.22
C GLN A 20 0.73 22.14 9.09
N LYS A 21 1.45 21.08 9.50
CA LYS A 21 0.91 19.71 9.51
C LYS A 21 -0.27 19.58 10.46
N GLN A 22 -0.17 20.12 11.67
CA GLN A 22 -1.25 20.03 12.65
C GLN A 22 -2.55 20.64 12.13
N ILE A 23 -2.49 21.81 11.50
CA ILE A 23 -3.67 22.50 10.93
C ILE A 23 -4.27 21.70 9.77
N LEU A 24 -3.44 21.32 8.81
CA LEU A 24 -3.94 20.74 7.57
C LEU A 24 -4.40 19.28 7.76
N GLU A 25 -3.82 18.52 8.70
CA GLU A 25 -4.28 17.16 9.03
C GLU A 25 -5.68 17.15 9.65
N ILE A 26 -6.04 18.16 10.45
CA ILE A 26 -7.41 18.31 10.98
C ILE A 26 -8.43 18.34 9.85
N MET A 27 -8.15 19.10 8.78
CA MET A 27 -9.03 19.17 7.62
C MET A 27 -9.10 17.84 6.87
N ALA A 28 -7.97 17.16 6.71
CA ALA A 28 -7.90 15.85 6.07
C ALA A 28 -8.76 14.82 6.83
N LEU A 29 -8.64 14.80 8.16
CA LEU A 29 -9.41 13.95 9.06
C LEU A 29 -10.91 14.16 8.93
N VAL A 30 -11.38 15.41 9.09
CA VAL A 30 -12.83 15.74 9.03
C VAL A 30 -13.42 15.35 7.66
N ARG A 31 -12.64 15.51 6.58
CA ARG A 31 -13.05 15.07 5.25
C ARG A 31 -13.25 13.57 5.17
N VAL A 32 -12.31 12.78 5.67
CA VAL A 32 -12.39 11.31 5.65
C VAL A 32 -13.63 10.85 6.43
N ILE A 33 -13.86 11.41 7.61
CA ILE A 33 -15.06 11.12 8.43
C ILE A 33 -16.34 11.48 7.67
N ASN A 34 -16.40 12.66 7.06
CA ASN A 34 -17.58 13.08 6.31
C ASN A 34 -17.86 12.17 5.11
N ASN A 35 -16.82 11.75 4.38
CA ASN A 35 -16.94 10.79 3.29
C ASN A 35 -17.41 9.42 3.76
N TYR A 36 -16.90 8.95 4.90
CA TYR A 36 -17.34 7.70 5.54
C TYR A 36 -18.85 7.75 5.84
N TYR A 37 -19.33 8.74 6.58
CA TYR A 37 -20.75 8.84 6.92
C TYR A 37 -21.65 9.15 5.72
N PHE A 38 -21.14 9.87 4.71
CA PHE A 38 -21.85 10.04 3.44
C PHE A 38 -22.10 8.69 2.75
N LYS A 39 -21.07 7.84 2.65
CA LYS A 39 -21.20 6.48 2.09
C LYS A 39 -22.15 5.62 2.93
N GLN A 40 -21.99 5.64 4.26
CA GLN A 40 -22.83 4.87 5.18
C GLN A 40 -24.31 5.24 5.04
N LYS A 41 -24.64 6.54 5.00
CA LYS A 41 -26.01 7.01 4.80
C LYS A 41 -26.60 6.57 3.46
N ARG A 42 -25.77 6.50 2.40
CA ARG A 42 -26.20 6.05 1.07
C ARG A 42 -26.52 4.55 1.05
N ILE A 43 -25.67 3.73 1.65
CA ILE A 43 -25.88 2.27 1.77
C ILE A 43 -27.15 1.99 2.59
N ASN A 44 -27.35 2.71 3.69
CA ASN A 44 -28.49 2.52 4.59
C ASN A 44 -29.79 3.21 4.11
N SER A 45 -29.82 3.79 2.91
CA SER A 45 -31.00 4.50 2.41
C SER A 45 -32.00 3.54 1.77
N ALA A 46 -33.31 3.79 1.93
CA ALA A 46 -34.38 2.96 1.35
C ALA A 46 -34.37 2.89 -0.19
N LYS A 47 -33.58 3.74 -0.86
CA LYS A 47 -33.35 3.73 -2.32
C LYS A 47 -32.08 2.98 -2.73
N SER A 48 -31.43 2.31 -1.77
CA SER A 48 -30.26 1.48 -2.00
C SER A 48 -30.70 0.16 -2.65
N THR A 49 -30.19 -0.14 -3.85
CA THR A 49 -30.27 -1.49 -4.43
C THR A 49 -29.28 -2.47 -3.79
N LEU A 50 -28.53 -2.02 -2.80
CA LEU A 50 -27.50 -2.77 -2.09
C LEU A 50 -28.05 -3.10 -0.70
N ASP A 51 -28.36 -4.36 -0.46
CA ASP A 51 -28.77 -4.83 0.87
C ASP A 51 -27.56 -4.71 1.82
N ALA A 52 -27.70 -3.93 2.89
CA ALA A 52 -26.62 -3.66 3.83
C ALA A 52 -26.06 -4.93 4.49
N ARG A 53 -26.86 -6.01 4.55
CA ARG A 53 -26.42 -7.32 5.07
C ARG A 53 -25.56 -8.11 4.08
N ASN A 54 -25.72 -7.85 2.78
CA ASN A 54 -25.03 -8.57 1.70
C ASN A 54 -23.97 -7.71 1.00
N TYR A 55 -23.74 -6.47 1.47
CA TYR A 55 -22.74 -5.57 0.90
C TYR A 55 -21.33 -6.00 1.29
N SER A 56 -20.72 -6.82 0.45
CA SER A 56 -19.30 -7.14 0.53
C SER A 56 -18.46 -5.95 0.03
N TYR A 57 -17.82 -5.24 0.95
CA TYR A 57 -16.87 -4.17 0.62
C TYR A 57 -15.68 -4.67 -0.22
N LEU A 58 -15.36 -5.97 -0.12
CA LEU A 58 -14.34 -6.63 -0.93
C LEU A 58 -14.77 -6.68 -2.41
N ASP A 59 -15.98 -7.13 -2.70
CA ASP A 59 -16.46 -7.36 -4.09
C ASP A 59 -16.68 -6.07 -4.87
N HIS A 60 -16.98 -4.97 -4.17
CA HIS A 60 -17.21 -3.66 -4.78
C HIS A 60 -15.92 -2.85 -5.04
N LYS A 61 -14.75 -3.46 -4.82
CA LYS A 61 -13.44 -2.76 -4.82
C LYS A 61 -13.44 -1.56 -3.88
N ASP A 62 -14.27 -1.58 -2.86
CA ASP A 62 -14.29 -0.52 -1.88
C ASP A 62 -13.08 -0.69 -0.96
N SER A 63 -12.60 0.44 -0.49
CA SER A 63 -11.30 0.61 0.17
C SER A 63 -11.16 -0.14 1.51
N TYR A 64 -12.18 -0.83 1.99
CA TYR A 64 -12.17 -1.50 3.28
C TYR A 64 -11.63 -2.92 3.13
N LYS A 65 -10.30 -3.07 3.07
CA LYS A 65 -9.67 -4.40 3.19
C LYS A 65 -9.76 -4.91 4.64
N PHE A 66 -9.76 -6.24 4.74
CA PHE A 66 -10.38 -7.13 5.73
C PHE A 66 -9.85 -7.10 7.18
N PRO A 67 -10.63 -7.60 8.17
CA PRO A 67 -12.10 -7.68 8.20
C PRO A 67 -12.65 -6.48 8.97
N ASP A 68 -13.52 -5.70 8.32
CA ASP A 68 -14.21 -4.56 8.93
C ASP A 68 -13.26 -3.55 9.62
N SER A 69 -12.46 -2.86 8.81
CA SER A 69 -11.70 -1.68 9.24
C SER A 69 -12.58 -0.54 9.76
N THR A 70 -13.90 -0.65 9.64
CA THR A 70 -14.88 0.32 10.17
C THR A 70 -14.83 0.43 11.69
N PRO A 71 -15.05 -0.65 12.48
CA PRO A 71 -14.78 -0.63 13.92
C PRO A 71 -13.39 -0.11 14.28
N LEU A 72 -12.33 -0.52 13.57
CA LEU A 72 -10.98 -0.05 13.84
C LEU A 72 -10.88 1.47 13.64
N PHE A 73 -11.43 1.98 12.53
CA PHE A 73 -11.50 3.40 12.20
C PHE A 73 -12.25 4.21 13.24
N GLU A 74 -13.49 3.82 13.53
CA GLU A 74 -14.35 4.54 14.48
C GLU A 74 -13.69 4.58 15.85
N ASN A 75 -12.99 3.51 16.24
CA ASN A 75 -12.25 3.48 17.49
C ASN A 75 -10.96 4.29 17.47
N TRP A 76 -10.26 4.33 16.35
CA TRP A 76 -9.12 5.20 16.16
C TRP A 76 -9.54 6.68 16.13
N MET A 77 -10.76 6.99 15.68
CA MET A 77 -11.31 8.33 15.81
C MET A 77 -11.55 8.74 17.27
N PHE A 78 -11.79 7.78 18.18
CA PHE A 78 -12.04 8.08 19.58
C PHE A 78 -10.80 8.53 20.37
N ILE A 79 -9.58 8.31 19.86
CA ILE A 79 -8.37 8.82 20.53
C ILE A 79 -8.11 10.32 20.29
N GLY A 80 -8.92 11.00 19.47
CA GLY A 80 -8.84 12.45 19.29
C GLY A 80 -7.63 12.88 18.46
N MET A 81 -6.88 13.90 18.91
CA MET A 81 -5.78 14.50 18.13
C MET A 81 -4.66 13.51 17.81
N ASP A 82 -4.48 12.48 18.65
CA ASP A 82 -3.49 11.42 18.43
C ASP A 82 -3.78 10.58 17.19
N SER A 83 -5.01 10.63 16.65
CA SER A 83 -5.35 9.98 15.38
C SER A 83 -4.74 10.69 14.16
N LEU A 84 -4.40 11.98 14.25
CA LEU A 84 -3.91 12.77 13.11
C LEU A 84 -2.49 12.42 12.67
N TYR A 85 -1.76 11.69 13.51
CA TYR A 85 -0.34 11.42 13.33
C TYR A 85 -0.11 9.91 13.22
N PRO A 86 1.02 9.47 12.62
CA PRO A 86 1.35 8.05 12.60
C PRO A 86 1.43 7.54 14.03
N ARG A 87 0.71 6.46 14.32
CA ARG A 87 0.63 5.89 15.68
C ARG A 87 1.78 4.92 15.98
N LEU A 88 2.29 4.28 14.95
CA LEU A 88 3.29 3.22 15.05
C LEU A 88 4.17 3.23 13.80
N ALA A 89 5.45 2.93 13.99
CA ALA A 89 6.34 2.49 12.94
C ALA A 89 6.83 1.06 13.18
N MET A 90 6.93 0.28 12.10
CA MET A 90 7.46 -1.08 12.13
C MET A 90 8.65 -1.21 11.20
N HIS A 91 9.70 -1.89 11.68
CA HIS A 91 10.90 -2.17 10.88
C HIS A 91 10.98 -3.62 10.47
N TYR A 92 11.13 -3.81 9.16
CA TYR A 92 11.38 -5.10 8.54
C TYR A 92 12.73 -5.10 7.85
N VAL A 93 13.38 -6.25 7.84
CA VAL A 93 14.67 -6.45 7.17
C VAL A 93 14.47 -7.44 6.03
N PHE A 94 14.98 -7.07 4.86
CA PHE A 94 14.98 -7.87 3.64
C PHE A 94 16.40 -7.95 3.07
N PRO A 95 16.73 -8.97 2.26
CA PRO A 95 18.01 -9.02 1.58
C PRO A 95 18.18 -7.86 0.59
N GLY A 96 19.42 -7.44 0.36
CA GLY A 96 19.71 -6.48 -0.71
C GLY A 96 19.45 -7.09 -2.08
N LEU A 97 18.94 -6.29 -3.01
CA LEU A 97 18.71 -6.68 -4.41
C LEU A 97 19.69 -6.00 -5.36
N LEU A 98 20.08 -4.77 -5.04
CA LEU A 98 20.93 -3.95 -5.91
C LEU A 98 22.41 -4.29 -5.73
N LYS A 99 23.22 -4.01 -6.76
CA LYS A 99 24.67 -4.27 -6.72
C LYS A 99 25.31 -3.55 -5.53
N GLY A 100 25.92 -4.32 -4.63
CA GLY A 100 26.59 -3.81 -3.44
C GLY A 100 25.68 -3.50 -2.25
N GLU A 101 24.37 -3.69 -2.38
CA GLU A 101 23.40 -3.61 -1.29
C GLU A 101 23.51 -4.86 -0.41
N LYS A 102 23.66 -4.69 0.90
CA LYS A 102 23.72 -5.78 1.88
C LYS A 102 22.34 -6.13 2.41
N ARG A 103 21.61 -5.11 2.85
CA ARG A 103 20.33 -5.24 3.55
C ARG A 103 19.42 -4.10 3.19
N ARG A 104 18.12 -4.39 3.12
CA ARG A 104 17.07 -3.41 2.89
C ARG A 104 16.20 -3.32 4.12
N ASN A 105 16.12 -2.14 4.72
CA ASN A 105 15.31 -1.86 5.91
C ASN A 105 14.06 -1.12 5.49
N LEU A 106 12.90 -1.77 5.62
CA LEU A 106 11.60 -1.17 5.36
C LEU A 106 11.03 -0.61 6.67
N PHE A 107 10.69 0.67 6.67
CA PHE A 107 9.99 1.33 7.77
C PHE A 107 8.55 1.59 7.34
N GLN A 108 7.59 0.89 7.94
CA GLN A 108 6.15 1.03 7.66
C GLN A 108 5.49 1.84 8.77
N PHE A 109 4.83 2.93 8.40
CA PHE A 109 4.12 3.85 9.28
C PHE A 109 2.61 3.63 9.17
N THR A 110 1.95 3.59 10.31
CA THR A 110 0.53 3.25 10.42
C THR A 110 -0.28 4.49 10.82
N PHE A 111 -1.09 5.00 9.88
CA PHE A 111 -1.93 6.20 10.00
C PHE A 111 -3.40 5.83 10.20
N SER A 112 -4.15 6.65 10.92
CA SER A 112 -5.58 6.38 11.19
C SER A 112 -6.48 6.56 9.97
N THR A 113 -6.09 7.44 9.06
CA THR A 113 -6.91 7.87 7.92
C THR A 113 -6.11 7.87 6.63
N SER A 114 -6.82 7.98 5.52
CA SER A 114 -6.28 7.75 4.19
C SER A 114 -6.16 8.90 3.22
N ARG A 115 -5.21 8.69 2.30
CA ARG A 115 -5.13 9.09 0.89
C ARG A 115 -6.45 9.59 0.35
N GLY A 116 -6.49 10.90 0.25
CA GLY A 116 -6.86 11.48 -1.03
C GLY A 116 -6.11 12.77 -1.15
N PHE A 117 -5.78 13.16 -2.38
CA PHE A 117 -5.26 14.49 -2.70
C PHE A 117 -6.00 15.52 -1.83
N GLY A 118 -5.35 15.91 -0.75
CA GLY A 118 -5.88 16.79 0.26
C GLY A 118 -5.70 18.17 -0.32
N PHE A 119 -6.55 18.55 -1.27
CA PHE A 119 -6.70 19.97 -1.55
C PHE A 119 -7.38 20.55 -0.30
N PRO A 120 -6.68 21.32 0.54
CA PRO A 120 -7.35 22.08 1.58
C PRO A 120 -8.42 22.93 0.91
N ILE A 121 -9.67 22.76 1.34
CA ILE A 121 -10.81 23.48 0.76
C ILE A 121 -10.52 24.99 0.87
N TYR A 122 -10.46 25.63 -0.28
CA TYR A 122 -10.29 27.07 -0.41
C TYR A 122 -11.64 27.76 -0.33
N PHE A 123 -11.77 28.72 0.59
CA PHE A 123 -12.91 29.63 0.66
C PHE A 123 -12.52 31.02 0.11
N GLY A 124 -13.51 31.88 -0.17
CA GLY A 124 -13.24 33.27 -0.56
C GLY A 124 -12.53 34.05 0.55
N PRO A 125 -11.79 35.14 0.23
CA PRO A 125 -11.15 36.04 1.20
C PRO A 125 -12.07 36.46 2.36
N GLU A 126 -13.34 36.70 2.06
CA GLU A 126 -14.38 37.14 2.99
C GLU A 126 -14.58 36.13 4.12
N PHE A 127 -14.51 34.83 3.80
CA PHE A 127 -14.61 33.76 4.79
C PHE A 127 -13.49 33.82 5.83
N TYR A 128 -12.28 34.18 5.39
CA TYR A 128 -11.12 34.32 6.26
C TYR A 128 -11.11 35.67 6.97
N GLY A 129 -12.00 36.60 6.60
CA GLY A 129 -12.14 37.90 7.22
C GLY A 129 -11.10 38.92 6.76
N TYR A 130 -10.66 38.84 5.51
CA TYR A 130 -9.90 39.90 4.87
C TYR A 130 -10.49 40.21 3.50
N THR A 131 -10.48 41.48 3.12
CA THR A 131 -10.79 41.93 1.76
C THR A 131 -9.48 42.10 1.02
N LEU A 132 -9.37 41.54 -0.18
CA LEU A 132 -8.18 41.74 -1.01
C LEU A 132 -8.22 43.17 -1.57
N LYS A 133 -7.24 44.00 -1.18
CA LYS A 133 -7.11 45.38 -1.67
C LYS A 133 -7.05 45.49 -3.19
N TYR A 134 -6.46 44.48 -3.85
CA TYR A 134 -6.42 44.30 -5.31
C TYR A 134 -7.31 43.13 -5.78
N GLY A 135 -8.40 42.86 -5.05
CA GLY A 135 -9.27 41.70 -5.24
C GLY A 135 -9.71 41.53 -6.69
N LYS A 136 -10.17 42.59 -7.36
CA LYS A 136 -10.60 42.54 -8.77
C LYS A 136 -9.50 42.07 -9.74
N ILE A 137 -8.23 42.38 -9.47
CA ILE A 137 -7.10 42.01 -10.33
C ILE A 137 -6.69 40.55 -10.11
N LEU A 138 -6.76 40.08 -8.86
CA LEU A 138 -6.37 38.71 -8.48
C LEU A 138 -7.55 37.72 -8.50
N GLU A 139 -8.79 38.20 -8.54
CA GLU A 139 -10.01 37.40 -8.57
C GLU A 139 -10.06 36.42 -9.76
N PRO A 140 -9.63 36.77 -10.98
CA PRO A 140 -9.51 35.81 -12.07
C PRO A 140 -8.55 34.67 -11.73
N LEU A 141 -7.43 34.96 -11.05
CA LEU A 141 -6.44 33.97 -10.63
C LEU A 141 -7.00 33.05 -9.52
N PHE A 142 -7.73 33.60 -8.54
CA PHE A 142 -8.39 32.80 -7.51
C PHE A 142 -9.54 31.96 -8.05
N LYS A 143 -10.38 32.52 -8.95
CA LYS A 143 -11.42 31.78 -9.67
C LYS A 143 -10.81 30.69 -10.53
N TRP A 144 -9.71 30.97 -11.21
CA TRP A 144 -8.98 29.98 -12.00
C TRP A 144 -8.40 28.88 -11.12
N SER A 145 -7.71 29.22 -10.02
CA SER A 145 -7.18 28.24 -9.07
C SER A 145 -8.29 27.36 -8.48
N HIS A 146 -9.41 27.97 -8.06
CA HIS A 146 -10.57 27.24 -7.56
C HIS A 146 -11.18 26.34 -8.65
N THR A 147 -11.35 26.86 -9.87
CA THR A 147 -11.92 26.12 -11.00
C THR A 147 -11.03 24.96 -11.42
N VAL A 148 -9.71 25.16 -11.49
CA VAL A 148 -8.72 24.11 -11.80
C VAL A 148 -8.73 23.05 -10.70
N CYS A 149 -8.73 23.44 -9.42
CA CYS A 149 -8.79 22.49 -8.30
C CYS A 149 -10.12 21.72 -8.27
N HIS A 150 -11.23 22.41 -8.51
CA HIS A 150 -12.56 21.80 -8.57
C HIS A 150 -12.70 20.85 -9.76
N ARG A 151 -12.26 21.27 -10.95
CA ARG A 151 -12.23 20.43 -12.16
C ARG A 151 -11.24 19.28 -12.03
N ALA A 152 -10.10 19.46 -11.38
CA ALA A 152 -9.18 18.37 -11.06
C ALA A 152 -9.86 17.37 -10.11
N ASN A 153 -10.53 17.83 -9.05
CA ASN A 153 -11.29 16.95 -8.15
C ASN A 153 -12.43 16.21 -8.86
N GLN A 154 -13.17 16.90 -9.74
CA GLN A 154 -14.22 16.30 -10.58
C GLN A 154 -13.66 15.31 -11.60
N ALA A 155 -12.55 15.64 -12.26
CA ALA A 155 -11.87 14.76 -13.21
C ALA A 155 -11.34 13.51 -12.49
N ILE A 156 -10.69 13.68 -11.34
CA ILE A 156 -10.28 12.54 -10.48
C ILE A 156 -11.52 11.74 -10.06
N PHE A 157 -12.68 12.38 -9.78
CA PHE A 157 -13.92 11.66 -9.43
C PHE A 157 -14.51 10.88 -10.62
N LEU A 158 -14.56 11.48 -11.80
CA LEU A 158 -15.07 10.86 -13.03
C LEU A 158 -14.16 9.73 -13.51
N VAL A 159 -12.85 9.95 -13.49
CA VAL A 159 -11.84 8.93 -13.76
C VAL A 159 -11.92 7.82 -12.72
N ALA A 160 -12.00 8.15 -11.42
CA ALA A 160 -12.14 7.14 -10.38
C ALA A 160 -13.42 6.31 -10.52
N LYS A 161 -14.54 6.94 -10.88
CA LYS A 161 -15.82 6.25 -11.16
C LYS A 161 -15.70 5.35 -12.40
N ARG A 162 -15.11 5.85 -13.49
CA ARG A 162 -14.91 5.10 -14.75
C ARG A 162 -13.98 3.89 -14.58
N PHE A 163 -12.94 4.02 -13.76
CA PHE A 163 -11.94 2.98 -13.55
C PHE A 163 -12.15 2.16 -12.27
N LYS A 164 -13.24 2.38 -11.52
CA LYS A 164 -13.50 1.78 -10.20
C LYS A 164 -12.29 1.94 -9.24
N ILE A 165 -11.66 3.11 -9.25
CA ILE A 165 -10.46 3.40 -8.45
C ILE A 165 -10.88 3.63 -6.99
N LYS A 166 -10.18 2.94 -6.09
CA LYS A 166 -10.35 3.00 -4.64
C LYS A 166 -10.25 4.44 -4.13
N ARG A 167 -11.15 4.84 -3.23
CA ARG A 167 -11.05 6.11 -2.49
C ARG A 167 -11.20 5.85 -0.99
N HIS A 168 -10.20 6.34 -0.26
CA HIS A 168 -10.11 6.47 1.19
C HIS A 168 -10.32 5.18 2.01
N HIS A 169 -9.22 4.68 2.58
CA HIS A 169 -9.10 3.61 3.56
C HIS A 169 -9.12 4.14 5.01
N PRO A 170 -9.67 3.40 5.96
CA PRO A 170 -9.24 3.51 7.35
C PRO A 170 -8.02 2.65 7.62
N GLY A 171 -7.02 3.19 8.33
CA GLY A 171 -5.76 2.49 8.53
C GLY A 171 -4.90 2.49 7.26
N GLU A 172 -4.03 3.48 7.11
CA GLU A 172 -3.05 3.52 6.01
C GLU A 172 -1.67 3.09 6.43
N TYR A 173 -1.05 2.36 5.53
CA TYR A 173 0.32 1.90 5.65
C TYR A 173 1.16 2.57 4.59
N GLU A 174 1.96 3.52 5.05
CA GLU A 174 2.95 4.22 4.25
C GLU A 174 4.34 3.75 4.63
N SER A 175 5.30 3.91 3.74
CA SER A 175 6.63 3.34 4.00
C SER A 175 7.76 4.17 3.43
N ALA A 176 8.94 3.96 3.97
CA ALA A 176 10.20 4.39 3.39
C ALA A 176 11.21 3.25 3.52
N ILE A 177 12.16 3.19 2.59
CA ILE A 177 13.23 2.19 2.62
C ILE A 177 14.55 2.88 2.96
N ILE A 178 15.32 2.26 3.83
CA ILE A 178 16.73 2.60 4.08
C ILE A 178 17.56 1.37 3.76
N SER A 179 18.35 1.46 2.69
CA SER A 179 19.21 0.40 2.21
C SER A 179 20.63 0.57 2.73
N GLU A 180 21.20 -0.48 3.30
CA GLU A 180 22.58 -0.56 3.75
C GLU A 180 23.44 -1.15 2.63
N TYR A 181 24.49 -0.43 2.24
CA TYR A 181 25.48 -0.85 1.25
C TYR A 181 26.81 -1.23 1.91
N LYS A 182 27.73 -1.77 1.10
CA LYS A 182 29.14 -1.92 1.52
C LYS A 182 29.72 -0.58 2.03
N ASN A 183 30.71 -0.68 2.92
CA ASN A 183 31.41 0.45 3.54
C ASN A 183 30.52 1.38 4.40
N GLY A 184 29.40 0.87 4.94
CA GLY A 184 28.53 1.64 5.83
C GLY A 184 27.74 2.75 5.14
N ILE A 185 27.63 2.72 3.81
CA ILE A 185 26.85 3.70 3.05
C ILE A 185 25.35 3.39 3.20
N TYR A 186 24.56 4.37 3.63
CA TYR A 186 23.11 4.27 3.73
C TYR A 186 22.44 5.10 2.64
N LYS A 187 21.49 4.49 1.92
CA LYS A 187 20.65 5.17 0.93
C LYS A 187 19.18 5.05 1.26
N GLY A 188 18.45 6.16 1.13
CA GLY A 188 17.02 6.24 1.39
C GLY A 188 16.23 6.18 0.09
N ILE A 189 15.09 5.50 0.10
CA ILE A 189 14.09 5.53 -0.96
C ILE A 189 12.79 6.02 -0.33
N ASP A 190 12.36 7.19 -0.76
CA ASP A 190 11.14 7.82 -0.28
C ASP A 190 9.92 7.24 -1.01
N THR A 191 8.75 7.39 -0.41
CA THR A 191 7.48 7.27 -1.12
C THR A 191 7.00 8.63 -1.65
N LEU A 192 6.08 8.57 -2.61
CA LEU A 192 5.55 9.68 -3.37
C LEU A 192 4.07 9.40 -3.69
N LEU A 193 3.25 10.46 -3.72
CA LEU A 193 1.81 10.49 -4.07
C LEU A 193 1.10 9.13 -3.99
N HIS A 194 0.35 8.87 -2.92
CA HIS A 194 -0.29 7.57 -2.65
C HIS A 194 0.70 6.44 -2.32
N GLY A 195 1.80 6.76 -1.65
CA GLY A 195 2.68 5.74 -1.09
C GLY A 195 3.47 4.90 -2.09
N TYR A 196 3.58 5.35 -3.34
CA TYR A 196 4.43 4.69 -4.34
C TYR A 196 5.88 5.05 -4.10
N PHE A 197 6.79 4.08 -4.18
CA PHE A 197 8.21 4.37 -4.03
C PHE A 197 8.74 5.19 -5.20
N THR A 198 9.58 6.17 -4.88
CA THR A 198 10.51 6.77 -5.82
C THR A 198 11.49 5.67 -6.28
N SER A 199 11.85 5.57 -7.56
CA SER A 199 12.88 4.60 -7.96
C SER A 199 14.30 5.11 -7.72
N ASP A 200 14.45 6.32 -7.17
CA ASP A 200 15.69 7.07 -7.18
C ASP A 200 16.22 7.13 -5.73
N PRO A 201 17.18 6.27 -5.37
CA PRO A 201 17.73 6.26 -4.02
C PRO A 201 18.61 7.50 -3.79
N LYS A 202 18.40 8.17 -2.66
CA LYS A 202 19.25 9.30 -2.22
C LYS A 202 20.26 8.83 -1.18
N THR A 203 21.50 9.31 -1.27
CA THR A 203 22.51 9.04 -0.24
C THR A 203 22.15 9.76 1.05
N LEU A 204 22.06 9.01 2.16
CA LEU A 204 21.77 9.57 3.48
C LEU A 204 23.05 9.83 4.30
N GLY A 205 24.13 9.11 3.99
CA GLY A 205 25.44 9.28 4.61
C GLY A 205 26.16 7.95 4.86
N ILE A 206 27.25 8.02 5.61
CA ILE A 206 28.05 6.86 6.02
C ILE A 206 27.91 6.70 7.53
N TYR A 207 27.49 5.51 7.97
CA TYR A 207 27.26 5.21 9.38
C TYR A 207 27.80 3.81 9.72
N SER A 208 28.19 3.61 10.97
CA SER A 208 28.65 2.30 11.45
C SER A 208 27.52 1.28 11.64
N SER A 209 26.29 1.75 11.85
CA SER A 209 25.10 0.91 12.05
C SER A 209 23.82 1.64 11.66
N LEU A 210 22.72 0.88 11.53
CA LEU A 210 21.38 1.44 11.28
C LEU A 210 20.95 2.34 12.45
N ASP A 211 21.26 1.97 13.68
CA ASP A 211 20.89 2.75 14.86
C ASP A 211 21.57 4.12 14.86
N LYS A 212 22.86 4.17 14.49
CA LYS A 212 23.59 5.43 14.27
C LYS A 212 23.05 6.23 13.11
N ALA A 213 22.59 5.58 12.06
CA ALA A 213 21.93 6.26 10.96
C ALA A 213 20.61 6.91 11.44
N LEU A 214 19.78 6.19 12.20
CA LEU A 214 18.49 6.68 12.71
C LEU A 214 18.61 7.81 13.73
N GLU A 215 19.73 7.93 14.46
CA GLU A 215 20.01 9.09 15.32
C GLU A 215 20.09 10.41 14.53
N ASN A 216 20.58 10.33 13.29
CA ASN A 216 20.90 11.45 12.40
C ASN A 216 19.81 11.79 11.37
N PHE A 217 18.70 11.06 11.37
CA PHE A 217 17.59 11.28 10.44
C PHE A 217 16.28 11.57 11.15
N ALA A 218 15.36 12.16 10.41
CA ALA A 218 13.96 12.21 10.77
C ALA A 218 13.12 11.71 9.59
N PHE A 219 11.92 11.21 9.88
CA PHE A 219 10.95 10.92 8.84
C PHE A 219 10.01 12.11 8.67
N SER A 220 9.75 12.52 7.44
CA SER A 220 8.70 13.50 7.13
C SER A 220 7.62 12.82 6.32
N TYR A 221 6.38 13.27 6.45
CA TYR A 221 5.27 12.80 5.62
C TYR A 221 4.56 13.96 4.96
N SER A 222 4.03 13.73 3.76
CA SER A 222 3.21 14.70 3.04
C SER A 222 1.78 14.68 3.58
N ILE A 223 1.15 15.86 3.67
CA ILE A 223 -0.15 16.01 4.34
C ILE A 223 -1.26 15.42 3.47
N GLY A 224 -2.09 14.54 4.06
CA GLY A 224 -3.26 13.94 3.42
C GLY A 224 -3.01 12.81 2.40
N ASP A 225 -1.83 12.72 1.78
CA ASP A 225 -1.39 11.54 1.00
C ASP A 225 -0.37 10.68 1.73
N HIS A 226 0.16 11.17 2.86
CA HIS A 226 1.03 10.49 3.81
C HIS A 226 2.33 9.91 3.22
N ALA A 227 2.73 10.35 2.02
CA ALA A 227 3.98 9.92 1.40
C ALA A 227 5.18 10.25 2.31
N ILE A 228 5.94 9.23 2.71
CA ILE A 228 7.04 9.31 3.68
C ILE A 228 8.34 9.60 2.96
N LYS A 229 9.12 10.52 3.55
CA LYS A 229 10.49 10.82 3.17
C LYS A 229 11.43 10.66 4.35
N VAL A 230 12.68 10.31 4.05
CA VAL A 230 13.77 10.27 5.03
C VAL A 230 14.56 11.58 4.92
N GLU A 231 14.49 12.43 5.93
CA GLU A 231 15.18 13.73 5.95
C GLU A 231 16.53 13.61 6.68
N THR A 232 17.60 14.07 6.04
CA THR A 232 18.94 14.19 6.66
C THR A 232 19.06 15.45 7.50
N LYS A 233 18.30 16.51 7.17
CA LYS A 233 18.16 17.69 8.02
C LYS A 233 16.98 17.48 8.96
N ILE A 234 17.28 17.31 10.25
CA ILE A 234 16.25 17.11 11.27
C ILE A 234 15.40 18.39 11.38
N PRO A 235 14.06 18.30 11.26
CA PRO A 235 13.17 19.45 11.44
C PRO A 235 13.23 20.02 12.86
N ASP A 236 13.00 21.33 13.01
CA ASP A 236 13.02 22.01 14.31
C ASP A 236 11.96 21.45 15.29
N LYS A 237 10.82 20.99 14.76
CA LYS A 237 9.76 20.36 15.54
C LYS A 237 9.55 18.92 15.10
N THR A 238 9.84 17.98 16.00
CA THR A 238 9.60 16.55 15.78
C THR A 238 8.74 15.97 16.89
N ARG A 239 7.94 14.94 16.54
CA ARG A 239 7.21 14.09 17.48
C ARG A 239 7.85 12.72 17.49
N THR A 240 8.03 12.13 18.67
CA THR A 240 8.44 10.73 18.77
C THR A 240 7.25 9.80 18.67
N ILE A 241 7.32 8.80 17.80
CA ILE A 241 6.30 7.76 17.69
C ILE A 241 6.85 6.40 18.14
N PRO A 242 6.00 5.51 18.67
CA PRO A 242 6.36 4.12 18.96
C PRO A 242 6.97 3.41 17.74
N PHE A 243 8.06 2.70 17.97
CA PHE A 243 8.79 1.97 16.94
C PHE A 243 9.05 0.52 17.37
N ILE A 244 8.57 -0.45 16.60
CA ILE A 244 8.85 -1.87 16.81
C ILE A 244 9.96 -2.32 15.88
N TYR A 245 11.10 -2.67 16.48
CA TYR A 245 12.30 -3.11 15.78
C TYR A 245 12.18 -4.57 15.30
N TYR A 246 12.86 -4.92 14.21
CA TYR A 246 12.80 -6.24 13.56
C TYR A 246 13.00 -7.46 14.50
N PRO A 247 13.99 -7.48 15.41
CA PRO A 247 14.19 -8.59 16.35
C PRO A 247 12.96 -8.83 17.25
N THR A 248 12.29 -7.75 17.66
CA THR A 248 11.08 -7.81 18.47
C THR A 248 9.92 -8.44 17.70
N LEU A 249 9.81 -8.15 16.40
CA LEU A 249 8.80 -8.76 15.53
C LEU A 249 8.98 -10.26 15.41
N LYS A 250 10.21 -10.71 15.17
CA LYS A 250 10.56 -12.13 15.09
C LYS A 250 10.21 -12.85 16.39
N LYS A 251 10.57 -12.28 17.55
CA LYS A 251 10.32 -12.89 18.85
C LYS A 251 8.83 -12.97 19.18
N LYS A 252 8.06 -11.90 18.95
CA LYS A 252 6.67 -11.81 19.40
C LYS A 252 5.68 -12.44 18.43
N PHE A 253 5.86 -12.23 17.12
CA PHE A 253 4.89 -12.66 16.11
C PHE A 253 5.32 -13.92 15.35
N GLY A 254 6.56 -14.39 15.56
CA GLY A 254 7.09 -15.55 14.84
C GLY A 254 7.24 -15.33 13.32
N VAL A 255 7.19 -14.08 12.86
CA VAL A 255 7.28 -13.72 11.45
C VAL A 255 8.69 -13.27 11.10
N ASN A 256 9.28 -13.86 10.06
CA ASN A 256 10.57 -13.47 9.52
C ASN A 256 10.61 -13.64 7.99
N PHE A 257 10.42 -12.55 7.26
CA PHE A 257 10.42 -12.57 5.79
C PHE A 257 11.81 -12.74 5.17
N TYR A 258 12.89 -12.36 5.87
CA TYR A 258 14.25 -12.40 5.33
C TYR A 258 14.66 -13.78 4.74
N PRO A 259 14.57 -14.90 5.48
CA PRO A 259 14.93 -16.22 4.94
C PRO A 259 14.01 -16.66 3.80
N TYR A 260 12.74 -16.26 3.83
CA TYR A 260 11.81 -16.57 2.76
C TYR A 260 12.19 -15.89 1.44
N VAL A 261 12.53 -14.60 1.51
CA VAL A 261 12.93 -13.85 0.31
C VAL A 261 14.28 -14.32 -0.24
N ILE A 262 15.21 -14.76 0.62
CA ILE A 262 16.42 -15.45 0.16
C ILE A 262 16.07 -16.72 -0.64
N ARG A 263 15.13 -17.54 -0.17
CA ARG A 263 14.67 -18.73 -0.91
C ARG A 263 14.03 -18.36 -2.26
N LEU A 264 13.30 -17.25 -2.33
CA LEU A 264 12.77 -16.74 -3.60
C LEU A 264 13.88 -16.33 -4.57
N PHE A 265 14.95 -15.70 -4.09
CA PHE A 265 16.10 -15.35 -4.93
C PHE A 265 16.82 -16.59 -5.46
N LEU A 266 17.02 -17.61 -4.62
CA LEU A 266 17.59 -18.88 -5.05
C LEU A 266 16.69 -19.60 -6.08
N PHE A 267 15.36 -19.54 -5.90
CA PHE A 267 14.42 -20.08 -6.87
C PHE A 267 14.48 -19.33 -8.21
N GLN A 268 14.56 -18.00 -8.19
CA GLN A 268 14.77 -17.20 -9.39
C GLN A 268 16.09 -17.55 -10.10
N GLU A 269 17.18 -17.74 -9.35
CA GLU A 269 18.48 -18.15 -9.91
C GLU A 269 18.38 -19.52 -10.61
N LEU A 270 17.70 -20.48 -9.98
CA LEU A 270 17.39 -21.78 -10.59
C LEU A 270 16.63 -21.63 -11.91
N LEU A 271 15.55 -20.83 -11.93
CA LEU A 271 14.76 -20.57 -13.13
C LEU A 271 15.62 -19.95 -14.24
N VAL A 272 16.46 -18.95 -13.92
CA VAL A 272 17.37 -18.32 -14.89
C VAL A 272 18.35 -19.33 -15.47
N ARG A 273 18.98 -20.17 -14.63
CA ARG A 273 19.91 -21.21 -15.08
C ARG A 273 19.22 -22.21 -16.02
N LYS A 274 18.01 -22.66 -15.69
CA LYS A 274 17.21 -23.58 -16.50
C LYS A 274 16.78 -22.94 -17.83
N ILE A 275 16.36 -21.68 -17.82
CA ILE A 275 16.05 -20.91 -19.03
C ILE A 275 17.28 -20.84 -19.97
N LEU A 276 18.47 -20.53 -19.44
CA LEU A 276 19.69 -20.47 -20.24
C LEU A 276 20.05 -21.83 -20.84
N HIS A 277 19.96 -22.90 -20.04
CA HIS A 277 20.15 -24.27 -20.51
C HIS A 277 19.17 -24.62 -21.65
N PHE A 278 17.89 -24.29 -21.50
CA PHE A 278 16.84 -24.55 -22.49
C PHE A 278 17.04 -23.71 -23.75
N LYS A 279 17.48 -22.44 -23.63
CA LYS A 279 17.84 -21.59 -24.76
C LYS A 279 19.00 -22.19 -25.55
N GLY A 280 20.01 -22.75 -24.88
CA GLY A 280 21.11 -23.50 -25.50
C GLY A 280 20.64 -24.74 -26.26
N ARG A 281 19.87 -25.62 -25.61
CA ARG A 281 19.29 -26.82 -26.24
C ARG A 281 18.42 -26.48 -27.45
N LYS A 282 17.58 -25.44 -27.33
CA LYS A 282 16.75 -24.93 -28.42
C LYS A 282 17.59 -24.48 -29.61
N LYS A 283 18.66 -23.71 -29.38
CA LYS A 283 19.58 -23.25 -30.44
C LYS A 283 20.21 -24.43 -31.18
N ASN A 284 20.69 -25.43 -30.44
CA ASN A 284 21.30 -26.63 -31.03
C ASN A 284 20.31 -27.43 -31.88
N LEU A 285 19.09 -27.64 -31.37
CA LEU A 285 18.02 -28.31 -32.13
C LEU A 285 17.65 -27.53 -33.39
N LEU A 286 17.50 -26.20 -33.31
CA LEU A 286 17.21 -25.37 -34.47
C LEU A 286 18.34 -25.41 -35.50
N ASN A 287 19.61 -25.42 -35.09
CA ASN A 287 20.73 -25.51 -36.01
C ASN A 287 20.74 -26.82 -36.81
N SER A 288 20.22 -27.91 -36.23
CA SER A 288 20.07 -29.21 -36.91
C SER A 288 18.87 -29.30 -37.87
N ILE A 289 18.08 -28.24 -38.00
CA ILE A 289 16.84 -28.20 -38.81
C ILE A 289 17.07 -27.31 -40.05
N SER A 290 16.61 -27.79 -41.23
CA SER A 290 16.69 -27.04 -42.48
C SER A 290 15.88 -25.72 -42.45
N TRP A 291 16.30 -24.74 -43.24
CA TRP A 291 15.71 -23.40 -43.22
C TRP A 291 14.20 -23.38 -43.52
N ILE A 292 13.74 -24.22 -44.44
CA ILE A 292 12.31 -24.36 -44.81
C ILE A 292 11.47 -24.81 -43.60
N LYS A 293 11.98 -25.74 -42.77
CA LYS A 293 11.30 -26.20 -41.56
C LYS A 293 11.29 -25.14 -40.44
N LYS A 294 12.30 -24.26 -40.38
CA LYS A 294 12.32 -23.10 -39.46
C LYS A 294 11.26 -22.07 -39.80
N ILE A 295 11.03 -21.82 -41.10
CA ILE A 295 9.97 -20.93 -41.58
C ILE A 295 8.60 -21.52 -41.23
N LYS A 296 8.39 -22.82 -41.47
CA LYS A 296 7.15 -23.53 -41.09
C LYS A 296 6.87 -23.45 -39.58
N LEU A 297 7.90 -23.58 -38.74
CA LEU A 297 7.78 -23.39 -37.29
C LEU A 297 7.36 -21.96 -36.90
N ARG A 298 7.89 -20.92 -37.55
CA ARG A 298 7.47 -19.52 -37.31
C ARG A 298 6.03 -19.25 -37.76
N ILE A 299 5.60 -19.86 -38.87
CA ILE A 299 4.23 -19.75 -39.37
C ILE A 299 3.25 -20.45 -38.41
N ASN A 300 3.54 -21.67 -37.96
CA ASN A 300 2.74 -22.39 -36.97
C ASN A 300 2.69 -21.69 -35.60
N GLN A 301 3.73 -20.93 -35.23
CA GLN A 301 3.75 -20.10 -34.02
C GLN A 301 2.92 -18.81 -34.16
N SER A 302 2.54 -18.40 -35.37
CA SER A 302 1.62 -17.29 -35.57
C SER A 302 0.19 -17.77 -35.29
N LYS A 303 -0.55 -17.03 -34.47
CA LYS A 303 -1.94 -17.37 -34.07
C LYS A 303 -2.94 -17.51 -35.24
N TYR A 304 -2.54 -17.16 -36.46
CA TYR A 304 -3.41 -17.10 -37.64
C TYR A 304 -3.30 -18.31 -38.56
N PHE A 305 -2.29 -19.18 -38.40
CA PHE A 305 -2.03 -20.30 -39.32
C PHE A 305 -1.67 -21.60 -38.58
N SER A 306 -2.46 -22.00 -37.58
CA SER A 306 -2.36 -23.36 -37.03
C SER A 306 -2.95 -24.36 -38.02
N LEU A 307 -2.16 -24.80 -39.01
CA LEU A 307 -2.51 -25.92 -39.88
C LEU A 307 -2.47 -27.22 -39.05
N GLN A 308 -3.64 -27.72 -38.68
CA GLN A 308 -3.86 -28.94 -37.88
C GLN A 308 -3.41 -30.26 -38.56
N SER A 309 -2.80 -30.24 -39.74
CA SER A 309 -2.63 -31.44 -40.58
C SER A 309 -1.19 -31.78 -40.99
N VAL A 310 -0.16 -31.30 -40.28
CA VAL A 310 1.23 -31.66 -40.61
C VAL A 310 1.81 -32.52 -39.49
N THR A 311 2.20 -33.75 -39.83
CA THR A 311 3.03 -34.64 -39.03
C THR A 311 4.27 -33.89 -38.51
N THR A 312 4.16 -33.38 -37.28
CA THR A 312 5.19 -32.59 -36.63
C THR A 312 6.34 -33.53 -36.29
N SER A 313 7.46 -33.42 -37.01
CA SER A 313 8.65 -34.23 -36.70
C SER A 313 9.00 -34.10 -35.21
N GLU A 314 9.43 -35.18 -34.57
CA GLU A 314 9.76 -35.24 -33.14
C GLU A 314 10.67 -34.09 -32.67
N LYS A 315 11.61 -33.66 -33.53
CA LYS A 315 12.48 -32.49 -33.28
C LYS A 315 11.72 -31.16 -33.13
N LEU A 316 10.63 -30.97 -33.88
CA LEU A 316 9.79 -29.76 -33.80
C LEU A 316 8.96 -29.75 -32.52
N MET A 317 8.39 -30.90 -32.10
CA MET A 317 7.70 -31.02 -30.82
C MET A 317 8.64 -30.71 -29.64
N LYS A 318 9.88 -31.20 -29.69
CA LYS A 318 10.92 -30.87 -28.70
C LYS A 318 11.24 -29.37 -28.67
N VAL A 319 11.30 -28.70 -29.82
CA VAL A 319 11.51 -27.24 -29.88
C VAL A 319 10.33 -26.47 -29.29
N GLU A 320 9.09 -26.87 -29.58
CA GLU A 320 7.89 -26.25 -29.03
C GLU A 320 7.81 -26.42 -27.51
N PHE A 321 8.09 -27.62 -26.99
CA PHE A 321 8.19 -27.87 -25.56
C PHE A 321 9.20 -26.93 -24.88
N LEU A 322 10.40 -26.78 -25.45
CA LEU A 322 11.42 -25.88 -24.91
C LEU A 322 10.96 -24.42 -24.90
N ILE A 323 10.26 -23.98 -25.95
CA ILE A 323 9.72 -22.61 -26.03
C ILE A 323 8.65 -22.37 -24.96
N LYS A 324 7.68 -23.29 -24.83
CA LYS A 324 6.61 -23.22 -23.83
C LYS A 324 7.21 -23.21 -22.41
N SER A 325 8.17 -24.09 -22.15
CA SER A 325 8.87 -24.18 -20.86
C SER A 325 9.68 -22.92 -20.52
N ILE A 326 10.42 -22.35 -21.48
CA ILE A 326 11.14 -21.08 -21.28
C ILE A 326 10.16 -19.97 -20.90
N ARG A 327 9.05 -19.85 -21.63
CA ARG A 327 8.05 -18.82 -21.37
C ARG A 327 7.38 -18.99 -20.01
N LEU A 328 7.02 -20.22 -19.65
CA LEU A 328 6.48 -20.54 -18.33
C LEU A 328 7.45 -20.12 -17.21
N MET A 329 8.73 -20.48 -17.33
CA MET A 329 9.75 -20.09 -16.34
C MET A 329 9.96 -18.58 -16.26
N GLU A 330 9.92 -17.86 -17.39
CA GLU A 330 10.00 -16.39 -17.43
C GLU A 330 8.81 -15.74 -16.70
N GLU A 331 7.61 -16.31 -16.80
CA GLU A 331 6.43 -15.83 -16.07
C GLU A 331 6.45 -16.23 -14.58
N LEU A 332 7.02 -17.39 -14.22
CA LEU A 332 7.26 -17.75 -12.82
C LEU A 332 8.20 -16.74 -12.13
N ILE A 333 9.25 -16.27 -12.82
CA ILE A 333 10.13 -15.19 -12.32
C ILE A 333 9.32 -13.91 -12.07
N ASN A 334 8.41 -13.56 -12.99
CA ASN A 334 7.56 -12.38 -12.83
C ASN A 334 6.64 -12.51 -11.61
N LEU A 335 6.01 -13.68 -11.42
CA LEU A 335 5.15 -13.98 -10.27
C LEU A 335 5.84 -13.72 -8.93
N ILE A 336 7.11 -14.12 -8.75
CA ILE A 336 7.89 -13.88 -7.52
C ILE A 336 7.75 -12.44 -7.02
N TYR A 337 7.71 -11.46 -7.94
CA TYR A 337 7.70 -10.06 -7.59
C TYR A 337 6.32 -9.41 -7.55
N ILE A 338 5.33 -9.94 -8.29
CA ILE A 338 4.03 -9.29 -8.47
C ILE A 338 2.90 -9.93 -7.67
N SER A 339 3.05 -11.16 -7.17
CA SER A 339 2.04 -11.76 -6.28
C SER A 339 2.21 -11.34 -4.82
N PRO A 340 1.10 -11.14 -4.08
CA PRO A 340 1.11 -11.07 -2.63
C PRO A 340 1.80 -12.28 -2.01
N LEU A 341 2.60 -12.05 -0.97
CA LEU A 341 3.39 -13.13 -0.35
C LEU A 341 2.53 -14.28 0.16
N HIS A 342 1.34 -14.00 0.72
CA HIS A 342 0.47 -15.06 1.23
C HIS A 342 -0.04 -16.02 0.15
N THR A 343 -0.12 -15.62 -1.14
CA THR A 343 -0.61 -16.52 -2.20
C THR A 343 0.42 -17.56 -2.61
N HIS A 344 1.64 -17.49 -2.07
CA HIS A 344 2.66 -18.49 -2.30
C HIS A 344 2.44 -19.75 -1.42
N THR A 345 1.40 -19.81 -0.59
CA THR A 345 1.00 -20.96 0.25
C THR A 345 0.04 -21.93 -0.44
N TYR A 346 -0.18 -23.11 0.15
CA TYR A 346 -1.21 -24.10 -0.25
C TYR A 346 -2.64 -23.72 0.20
N HIS A 347 -3.15 -22.57 -0.23
CA HIS A 347 -4.54 -22.18 0.05
C HIS A 347 -5.24 -21.75 -1.22
N SER A 348 -6.51 -22.13 -1.33
CA SER A 348 -7.39 -21.72 -2.41
C SER A 348 -7.42 -20.20 -2.50
N ILE A 349 -6.72 -19.68 -3.51
CA ILE A 349 -6.78 -18.27 -3.86
C ILE A 349 -8.20 -18.04 -4.36
N THR A 350 -8.90 -17.10 -3.74
CA THR A 350 -10.24 -16.75 -4.19
C THR A 350 -10.18 -16.21 -5.62
N PRO A 351 -11.21 -16.45 -6.46
CA PRO A 351 -11.32 -15.82 -7.78
C PRO A 351 -11.06 -14.31 -7.75
N PHE A 352 -11.51 -13.64 -6.67
CA PHE A 352 -11.28 -12.22 -6.41
C PHE A 352 -9.81 -11.85 -6.23
N GLU A 353 -9.04 -12.63 -5.46
CA GLU A 353 -7.60 -12.42 -5.26
C GLU A 353 -6.84 -12.57 -6.58
N PHE A 354 -7.23 -13.54 -7.41
CA PHE A 354 -6.75 -13.67 -8.80
C PHE A 354 -7.11 -12.45 -9.68
N TYR A 355 -8.35 -11.97 -9.63
CA TYR A 355 -8.77 -10.78 -10.39
C TYR A 355 -8.06 -9.50 -9.96
N SER A 356 -7.65 -9.41 -8.69
CA SER A 356 -7.00 -8.23 -8.11
C SER A 356 -5.56 -8.01 -8.58
N LEU A 357 -4.92 -9.06 -9.10
CA LEU A 357 -3.57 -9.07 -9.68
C LEU A 357 -3.50 -8.51 -11.11
N ASP A 358 -4.59 -7.89 -11.60
CA ASP A 358 -4.73 -7.38 -12.98
C ASP A 358 -4.52 -8.46 -14.07
N PHE A 359 -4.75 -9.75 -13.75
CA PHE A 359 -4.88 -10.87 -14.70
C PHE A 359 -6.11 -10.78 -15.62
N LYS A 360 -6.68 -9.58 -15.81
CA LYS A 360 -7.85 -9.26 -16.67
C LYS A 360 -7.75 -9.73 -18.12
N ARG A 361 -6.61 -10.29 -18.56
CA ARG A 361 -6.41 -10.77 -19.92
C ARG A 361 -6.17 -12.27 -20.06
N ILE A 362 -6.10 -13.04 -18.98
CA ILE A 362 -5.51 -14.39 -19.08
C ILE A 362 -6.43 -15.51 -18.53
N PHE A 363 -7.28 -15.30 -17.52
CA PHE A 363 -8.06 -16.41 -16.94
C PHE A 363 -9.57 -16.35 -17.23
N PRO A 364 -10.16 -17.30 -17.99
CA PRO A 364 -11.55 -17.68 -17.83
C PRO A 364 -11.65 -18.55 -16.57
N LEU A 365 -12.13 -17.96 -15.47
CA LEU A 365 -12.26 -18.59 -14.15
C LEU A 365 -13.36 -19.66 -14.06
N GLU A 366 -14.09 -19.92 -15.14
CA GLU A 366 -15.20 -20.87 -15.16
C GLU A 366 -14.76 -22.34 -15.28
N LYS A 367 -13.47 -22.62 -15.53
CA LYS A 367 -12.97 -24.01 -15.70
C LYS A 367 -11.80 -24.42 -14.79
N ALA A 368 -11.27 -23.52 -13.96
CA ALA A 368 -10.30 -23.91 -12.93
C ALA A 368 -11.09 -24.37 -11.70
N SER A 369 -11.21 -25.69 -11.56
CA SER A 369 -11.89 -26.36 -10.44
C SER A 369 -11.52 -25.72 -9.09
N SER A 370 -12.54 -25.29 -8.36
CA SER A 370 -12.49 -24.60 -7.08
C SER A 370 -12.01 -25.45 -5.89
N ASN A 371 -11.27 -26.54 -6.14
CA ASN A 371 -10.91 -27.54 -5.13
C ASN A 371 -9.40 -27.71 -4.87
N ASP A 372 -8.51 -27.05 -5.62
CA ASP A 372 -7.07 -27.33 -5.49
C ASP A 372 -6.37 -26.39 -4.49
N SER A 373 -5.71 -27.01 -3.50
CA SER A 373 -4.86 -26.42 -2.48
C SER A 373 -3.51 -25.91 -3.02
N ASP A 374 -3.48 -25.34 -4.22
CA ASP A 374 -2.25 -24.98 -4.91
C ASP A 374 -1.77 -23.57 -4.54
N SER A 375 -0.44 -23.39 -4.56
CA SER A 375 0.13 -22.04 -4.55
C SER A 375 -0.01 -21.37 -5.91
N ILE A 376 0.12 -20.04 -5.94
CA ILE A 376 0.03 -19.25 -7.18
C ILE A 376 0.94 -19.78 -8.29
N PHE A 377 2.12 -20.32 -7.94
CA PHE A 377 3.05 -20.89 -8.90
C PHE A 377 2.49 -22.18 -9.53
N PHE A 378 1.95 -23.09 -8.71
CA PHE A 378 1.33 -24.33 -9.19
C PHE A 378 0.07 -24.08 -10.02
N SER A 379 -0.80 -23.18 -9.55
CA SER A 379 -2.00 -22.79 -10.28
C SER A 379 -1.66 -22.22 -11.66
N TYR A 380 -0.55 -21.47 -11.76
CA TYR A 380 -0.09 -20.93 -13.04
C TYR A 380 0.50 -22.00 -13.97
N ILE A 381 1.24 -22.97 -13.42
CA ILE A 381 1.76 -24.11 -14.19
C ILE A 381 0.58 -24.92 -14.78
N LYS A 382 -0.35 -25.39 -13.95
CA LYS A 382 -1.53 -26.16 -14.40
C LYS A 382 -2.32 -25.43 -15.48
N TYR A 383 -2.47 -24.11 -15.33
CA TYR A 383 -3.13 -23.28 -16.33
C TYR A 383 -2.39 -23.27 -17.67
N GLU A 384 -1.07 -23.06 -17.67
CA GLU A 384 -0.29 -23.03 -18.90
C GLU A 384 -0.23 -24.41 -19.58
N GLU A 385 -0.22 -25.48 -18.80
CA GLU A 385 -0.32 -26.86 -19.29
C GLU A 385 -1.66 -27.10 -20.02
N LEU A 386 -2.79 -26.72 -19.40
CA LEU A 386 -4.12 -26.81 -20.00
C LEU A 386 -4.28 -25.90 -21.22
N ARG A 387 -3.77 -24.67 -21.16
CA ARG A 387 -3.92 -23.67 -22.23
C ARG A 387 -3.08 -24.01 -23.46
N SER A 388 -1.89 -24.56 -23.24
CA SER A 388 -0.91 -24.75 -24.29
C SER A 388 -0.72 -26.22 -24.65
N ASP A 389 -1.52 -27.14 -24.09
CA ASP A 389 -1.46 -28.58 -24.33
C ASP A 389 -0.01 -29.11 -24.25
N PHE A 390 0.60 -28.98 -23.08
CA PHE A 390 1.92 -29.52 -22.77
C PHE A 390 2.04 -29.84 -21.28
N THR A 391 2.96 -30.72 -20.89
CA THR A 391 3.22 -31.07 -19.49
C THR A 391 4.60 -30.55 -19.07
N PHE A 392 4.69 -29.82 -17.98
CA PHE A 392 5.92 -29.21 -17.50
C PHE A 392 6.68 -30.16 -16.55
N ASN A 393 7.62 -30.92 -17.12
CA ASN A 393 8.35 -31.99 -16.42
C ASN A 393 9.72 -31.56 -15.89
N GLU A 394 9.79 -30.48 -15.09
CA GLU A 394 11.03 -30.05 -14.42
C GLU A 394 10.96 -30.30 -12.90
N SER A 395 11.29 -31.51 -12.47
CA SER A 395 11.17 -31.97 -11.07
C SER A 395 11.85 -31.06 -10.05
N GLU A 396 13.05 -30.55 -10.37
CA GLU A 396 13.80 -29.65 -9.50
C GLU A 396 13.07 -28.32 -9.24
N ILE A 397 12.38 -27.80 -10.26
CA ILE A 397 11.57 -26.57 -10.15
C ILE A 397 10.33 -26.85 -9.31
N ILE A 398 9.64 -27.96 -9.58
CA ILE A 398 8.45 -28.40 -8.85
C ILE A 398 8.76 -28.57 -7.35
N GLN A 399 9.82 -29.30 -7.02
CA GLN A 399 10.26 -29.49 -5.64
C GLN A 399 10.55 -28.17 -4.93
N LYS A 400 11.18 -27.21 -5.62
CA LYS A 400 11.43 -25.88 -5.03
C LYS A 400 10.17 -25.08 -4.79
N ILE A 401 9.17 -25.19 -5.66
CA ILE A 401 7.86 -24.55 -5.43
C ILE A 401 7.18 -25.16 -4.20
N GLU A 402 7.26 -26.47 -4.01
CA GLU A 402 6.72 -27.14 -2.81
C GLU A 402 7.39 -26.62 -1.53
N GLU A 403 8.72 -26.58 -1.51
CA GLU A 403 9.47 -26.05 -0.36
C GLU A 403 9.09 -24.60 -0.03
N LEU A 404 8.95 -23.75 -1.04
CA LEU A 404 8.50 -22.36 -0.88
C LEU A 404 7.09 -22.31 -0.30
N SER A 405 6.20 -23.17 -0.78
CA SER A 405 4.80 -23.24 -0.37
C SER A 405 4.66 -23.71 1.06
N VAL A 406 5.41 -24.74 1.47
CA VAL A 406 5.48 -25.22 2.85
C VAL A 406 6.02 -24.12 3.77
N PHE A 407 7.09 -23.43 3.36
CA PHE A 407 7.72 -22.40 4.18
C PHE A 407 6.77 -21.21 4.40
N MET A 408 6.15 -20.70 3.33
CA MET A 408 5.18 -19.61 3.44
C MET A 408 3.94 -20.06 4.22
N GLY A 409 3.43 -21.26 3.97
CA GLY A 409 2.25 -21.79 4.67
C GLY A 409 2.47 -21.91 6.17
N LYS A 410 3.63 -22.42 6.60
CA LYS A 410 4.00 -22.44 8.02
C LYS A 410 4.03 -21.04 8.62
N MET A 411 4.64 -20.07 7.94
CA MET A 411 4.73 -18.70 8.45
C MET A 411 3.36 -18.01 8.49
N TRP A 412 2.56 -18.13 7.43
CA TRP A 412 1.26 -17.52 7.28
C TRP A 412 0.20 -18.14 8.20
N SER A 413 0.11 -19.47 8.26
CA SER A 413 -0.88 -20.16 9.11
C SER A 413 -0.63 -19.87 10.58
N ASN A 414 0.63 -19.98 11.03
CA ASN A 414 1.02 -19.64 12.41
C ASN A 414 0.63 -18.20 12.75
N PHE A 415 0.87 -17.24 11.84
CA PHE A 415 0.50 -15.85 12.05
C PHE A 415 -1.01 -15.65 12.09
N LYS A 416 -1.74 -16.24 11.14
CA LYS A 416 -3.20 -16.12 11.01
C LYS A 416 -3.93 -16.71 12.21
N GLU A 417 -3.59 -17.94 12.59
CA GLU A 417 -4.25 -18.64 13.68
C GLU A 417 -4.00 -17.97 15.04
N LYS A 418 -2.76 -17.57 15.30
CA LYS A 418 -2.37 -17.00 16.60
C LYS A 418 -2.78 -15.54 16.74
N HIS A 419 -2.51 -14.72 15.73
CA HIS A 419 -2.58 -13.26 15.87
C HIS A 419 -3.80 -12.64 15.20
N ILE A 420 -4.16 -13.06 13.98
CA ILE A 420 -5.31 -12.45 13.28
C ILE A 420 -6.61 -12.76 14.03
N ASN A 421 -6.80 -14.00 14.46
CA ASN A 421 -8.01 -14.38 15.22
C ASN A 421 -8.11 -13.61 16.55
N PHE A 422 -7.00 -13.42 17.25
CA PHE A 422 -6.93 -12.58 18.45
C PHE A 422 -7.32 -11.13 18.12
N ALA A 423 -6.74 -10.53 17.09
CA ALA A 423 -7.04 -9.15 16.70
C ALA A 423 -8.52 -8.96 16.32
N ARG A 424 -9.11 -9.93 15.62
CA ARG A 424 -10.55 -9.93 15.29
C ARG A 424 -11.42 -9.96 16.55
N LYS A 425 -11.06 -10.81 17.52
CA LYS A 425 -11.78 -10.88 18.81
C LYS A 425 -11.67 -9.55 19.56
N GLN A 426 -10.48 -8.97 19.65
CA GLN A 426 -10.26 -7.68 20.31
C GLN A 426 -11.03 -6.53 19.65
N ILE A 427 -11.06 -6.46 18.31
CA ILE A 427 -11.88 -5.47 17.59
C ILE A 427 -13.37 -5.67 17.89
N LYS A 428 -13.85 -6.91 17.91
CA LYS A 428 -15.26 -7.21 18.19
C LYS A 428 -15.64 -6.81 19.62
N GLU A 429 -14.80 -7.12 20.60
CA GLU A 429 -14.96 -6.67 21.99
C GLU A 429 -14.98 -5.14 22.07
N LEU A 430 -14.12 -4.47 21.30
CA LEU A 430 -14.07 -3.01 21.23
C LEU A 430 -15.33 -2.40 20.63
N SER A 431 -15.90 -3.02 19.59
CA SER A 431 -17.15 -2.57 18.97
C SER A 431 -18.36 -2.68 19.90
N ALA A 432 -18.32 -3.60 20.87
CA ALA A 432 -19.35 -3.79 21.87
C ALA A 432 -19.20 -2.86 23.10
N LEU A 433 -18.06 -2.18 23.26
CA LEU A 433 -17.82 -1.29 24.39
C LEU A 433 -18.64 0.01 24.26
N SER A 434 -19.41 0.32 25.29
CA SER A 434 -20.12 1.60 25.37
C SER A 434 -19.16 2.76 25.54
N CYS A 435 -19.25 3.76 24.65
CA CYS A 435 -18.50 5.01 24.76
C CYS A 435 -18.85 5.84 26.02
N LYS A 436 -19.88 5.46 26.79
CA LYS A 436 -20.24 6.10 28.07
C LYS A 436 -19.34 5.64 29.24
N ASN A 437 -18.55 4.58 29.06
CA ASN A 437 -17.64 4.08 30.09
C ASN A 437 -16.44 5.03 30.27
N GLN A 438 -16.14 5.46 31.50
CA GLN A 438 -15.00 6.35 31.80
C GLN A 438 -13.65 5.76 31.36
N ASN A 439 -13.51 4.42 31.38
CA ASN A 439 -12.29 3.73 30.96
C ASN A 439 -12.24 3.40 29.45
N PHE A 440 -13.22 3.85 28.67
CA PHE A 440 -13.33 3.55 27.25
C PHE A 440 -12.07 3.96 26.48
N LYS A 441 -11.59 5.20 26.65
CA LYS A 441 -10.40 5.71 25.93
C LYS A 441 -9.15 4.87 26.20
N ASN A 442 -8.90 4.51 27.47
CA ASN A 442 -7.74 3.70 27.84
C ASN A 442 -7.84 2.28 27.27
N LYS A 443 -9.03 1.68 27.27
CA LYS A 443 -9.27 0.39 26.63
C LYS A 443 -9.08 0.45 25.11
N CYS A 444 -9.59 1.50 24.44
CA CYS A 444 -9.36 1.71 23.01
C CYS A 444 -7.88 1.80 22.69
N ILE A 445 -7.12 2.63 23.43
CA ILE A 445 -5.67 2.79 23.25
C ILE A 445 -4.96 1.44 23.38
N LYS A 446 -5.26 0.70 24.45
CA LYS A 446 -4.66 -0.62 24.70
C LYS A 446 -4.93 -1.58 23.54
N ILE A 447 -6.18 -1.69 23.10
CA ILE A 447 -6.57 -2.59 22.02
C ILE A 447 -5.92 -2.15 20.69
N LEU A 448 -5.87 -0.85 20.39
CA LEU A 448 -5.18 -0.35 19.20
C LEU A 448 -3.69 -0.70 19.24
N ASP A 449 -3.02 -0.52 20.37
CA ASP A 449 -1.58 -0.81 20.48
C ASP A 449 -1.27 -2.32 20.38
N GLU A 450 -2.20 -3.18 20.78
CA GLU A 450 -2.07 -4.64 20.64
C GLU A 450 -2.37 -5.12 19.21
N THR A 451 -3.30 -4.46 18.52
CA THR A 451 -3.81 -4.94 17.21
C THR A 451 -3.15 -4.30 16.00
N LEU A 452 -2.75 -3.02 16.06
CA LEU A 452 -2.10 -2.33 14.94
C LEU A 452 -0.81 -3.01 14.44
N PRO A 453 0.07 -3.56 15.29
CA PRO A 453 1.22 -4.32 14.81
C PRO A 453 0.82 -5.56 13.99
N ILE A 454 -0.27 -6.22 14.37
CA ILE A 454 -0.80 -7.40 13.66
C ILE A 454 -1.32 -6.98 12.29
N PHE A 455 -2.06 -5.87 12.19
CA PHE A 455 -2.56 -5.39 10.90
C PHE A 455 -1.44 -4.90 9.98
N SER A 456 -0.42 -4.27 10.54
CA SER A 456 0.75 -3.84 9.79
C SER A 456 1.52 -5.04 9.21
N LEU A 457 1.68 -6.13 9.97
CA LEU A 457 2.23 -7.41 9.49
C LEU A 457 1.37 -8.05 8.41
N TYR A 458 0.06 -8.10 8.63
CA TYR A 458 -0.92 -8.61 7.67
C TYR A 458 -0.78 -7.91 6.32
N GLU A 459 -0.57 -6.60 6.32
CA GLU A 459 -0.39 -5.83 5.09
C GLU A 459 0.84 -6.30 4.29
N ILE A 460 1.97 -6.62 4.94
CA ILE A 460 3.15 -7.14 4.25
C ILE A 460 2.88 -8.48 3.56
N PHE A 461 2.12 -9.38 4.20
CA PHE A 461 1.69 -10.63 3.57
C PHE A 461 0.78 -10.40 2.35
N ASN A 462 0.02 -9.31 2.34
CA ASN A 462 -0.97 -8.99 1.32
C ASN A 462 -0.47 -8.10 0.19
N ARG A 463 0.80 -7.66 0.24
CA ARG A 463 1.43 -6.87 -0.81
C ARG A 463 2.45 -7.69 -1.57
N SER A 464 2.65 -7.32 -2.83
CA SER A 464 3.71 -7.89 -3.65
C SER A 464 5.07 -7.28 -3.29
N LEU A 465 6.14 -8.04 -3.56
CA LEU A 465 7.50 -7.54 -3.35
C LEU A 465 7.74 -6.25 -4.15
N SER A 466 7.26 -6.19 -5.40
CA SER A 466 7.43 -5.04 -6.29
C SER A 466 6.63 -3.80 -5.90
N GLU A 467 5.64 -3.91 -5.01
CA GLU A 467 4.90 -2.73 -4.52
C GLU A 467 5.53 -2.14 -3.27
N THR A 468 6.22 -2.95 -2.46
CA THR A 468 6.55 -2.58 -1.07
C THR A 468 8.02 -2.64 -0.75
N ILE A 469 8.76 -3.57 -1.37
CA ILE A 469 10.12 -3.92 -0.94
C ILE A 469 11.12 -3.69 -2.07
N TYR A 470 10.82 -4.13 -3.29
CA TYR A 470 11.68 -4.00 -4.47
C TYR A 470 10.95 -3.30 -5.63
N PRO A 471 10.59 -2.01 -5.48
CA PRO A 471 9.87 -1.25 -6.52
C PRO A 471 10.57 -1.24 -7.89
N GLU A 472 11.88 -1.45 -7.93
CA GLU A 472 12.70 -1.51 -9.14
C GLU A 472 12.40 -2.73 -10.04
N THR A 473 11.76 -3.78 -9.54
CA THR A 473 11.57 -5.05 -10.29
C THR A 473 10.39 -5.01 -11.26
N SER A 474 9.50 -4.01 -11.15
CA SER A 474 8.36 -3.84 -12.05
C SER A 474 8.67 -2.78 -13.13
N PRO A 475 8.59 -3.11 -14.44
CA PRO A 475 8.85 -2.15 -15.51
C PRO A 475 7.89 -0.94 -15.45
N GLN A 476 8.45 0.27 -15.33
CA GLN A 476 7.70 1.53 -15.19
C GLN A 476 6.68 1.77 -16.31
N ARG A 477 6.93 1.25 -17.52
CA ARG A 477 6.04 1.36 -18.69
C ARG A 477 4.69 0.64 -18.53
N LYS A 478 4.57 -0.32 -17.59
CA LYS A 478 3.30 -1.05 -17.34
C LYS A 478 2.38 -0.36 -16.34
N LYS A 479 2.84 0.69 -15.64
CA LYS A 479 2.04 1.43 -14.67
C LYS A 479 1.91 2.88 -15.15
N LEU A 480 1.04 3.11 -16.14
CA LEU A 480 0.70 4.44 -16.68
C LEU A 480 0.45 5.46 -15.55
N TRP A 481 -0.17 5.01 -14.46
CA TRP A 481 -0.39 5.83 -13.26
C TRP A 481 0.88 6.24 -12.52
N ILE A 482 1.91 5.39 -12.43
CA ILE A 482 3.19 5.76 -11.84
C ILE A 482 3.92 6.76 -12.76
N TYR A 483 3.83 6.58 -14.08
CA TYR A 483 4.38 7.56 -15.01
C TYR A 483 3.65 8.91 -14.90
N ILE A 484 2.33 8.90 -14.83
CA ILE A 484 1.50 10.10 -14.62
C ILE A 484 1.79 10.72 -13.25
N ALA A 485 1.88 9.93 -12.17
CA ALA A 485 2.23 10.40 -10.85
C ALA A 485 3.65 10.98 -10.82
N ARG A 486 4.65 10.33 -11.45
CA ARG A 486 6.01 10.86 -11.64
C ARG A 486 6.02 12.12 -12.49
N PHE A 487 5.22 12.19 -13.54
CA PHE A 487 5.10 13.38 -14.37
C PHE A 487 4.48 14.54 -13.59
N PHE A 488 3.38 14.33 -12.86
CA PHE A 488 2.80 15.35 -11.99
C PHE A 488 3.66 15.69 -10.78
N SER A 489 4.51 14.76 -10.34
CA SER A 489 5.42 14.92 -9.19
C SER A 489 6.85 15.32 -9.55
N SER A 490 7.14 15.43 -10.84
CA SER A 490 8.47 15.72 -11.37
C SER A 490 8.83 17.17 -11.10
N ARG A 491 10.08 17.42 -10.70
CA ARG A 491 10.67 18.77 -10.65
C ARG A 491 10.62 19.50 -12.01
N TYR A 492 10.47 18.74 -13.11
CA TYR A 492 10.37 19.24 -14.48
C TYR A 492 8.92 19.51 -14.92
N ASN A 493 7.92 19.20 -14.08
CA ASN A 493 6.55 19.66 -14.28
C ASN A 493 6.27 20.86 -13.39
N LEU A 494 6.57 22.05 -13.94
CA LEU A 494 6.34 23.34 -13.29
C LEU A 494 4.87 23.56 -12.89
N LEU A 495 3.91 22.85 -13.49
CA LEU A 495 2.48 23.03 -13.25
C LEU A 495 1.87 22.04 -12.25
N GLY A 496 2.53 20.90 -11.97
CA GLY A 496 1.99 19.86 -11.08
C GLY A 496 2.34 20.08 -9.61
N VAL A 497 3.57 19.73 -9.23
CA VAL A 497 4.04 19.84 -7.83
C VAL A 497 4.08 21.26 -7.34
N ASN A 498 4.58 22.19 -8.15
CA ASN A 498 4.72 23.57 -7.71
C ASN A 498 3.35 24.21 -7.51
N LEU A 499 2.36 23.89 -8.35
CA LEU A 499 0.98 24.34 -8.16
C LEU A 499 0.35 23.71 -6.92
N MET A 500 0.52 22.40 -6.70
CA MET A 500 0.00 21.73 -5.50
C MET A 500 0.66 22.24 -4.21
N ARG A 501 1.99 22.41 -4.21
CA ARG A 501 2.75 22.98 -3.09
C ARG A 501 2.34 24.43 -2.83
N HIS A 502 2.20 25.23 -3.89
CA HIS A 502 1.74 26.60 -3.79
C HIS A 502 0.31 26.67 -3.24
N TYR A 503 -0.58 25.80 -3.71
CA TYR A 503 -1.95 25.70 -3.22
C TYR A 503 -2.03 25.30 -1.74
N ASN A 504 -1.26 24.29 -1.32
CA ASN A 504 -1.20 23.89 0.08
C ASN A 504 -0.64 24.99 0.97
N ASN A 505 0.36 25.74 0.49
CA ASN A 505 0.92 26.89 1.20
C ASN A 505 -0.09 28.04 1.28
N LEU A 506 -0.79 28.34 0.20
CA LEU A 506 -1.80 29.39 0.14
C LEU A 506 -2.98 29.10 1.06
N ALA A 507 -3.48 27.87 1.03
CA ALA A 507 -4.53 27.45 1.93
C ALA A 507 -4.06 27.43 3.38
N PHE A 508 -2.85 26.94 3.68
CA PHE A 508 -2.27 27.04 5.01
C PHE A 508 -2.23 28.48 5.49
N ASN A 509 -1.72 29.41 4.68
CA ASN A 509 -1.64 30.83 5.04
C ASN A 509 -3.01 31.43 5.35
N ASN A 510 -4.03 31.09 4.56
CA ASN A 510 -5.40 31.57 4.80
C ASN A 510 -6.00 31.00 6.09
N TRP A 511 -5.81 29.71 6.34
CA TRP A 511 -6.24 29.07 7.59
C TRP A 511 -5.48 29.62 8.79
N ALA A 512 -4.17 29.80 8.68
CA ALA A 512 -3.32 30.40 9.70
C ALA A 512 -3.74 31.85 9.99
N TYR A 513 -4.07 32.63 8.96
CA TYR A 513 -4.62 33.98 9.13
C TYR A 513 -5.93 33.95 9.93
N LEU A 514 -6.87 33.08 9.57
CA LEU A 514 -8.13 32.94 10.29
C LEU A 514 -7.91 32.54 11.76
N ILE A 515 -7.02 31.57 12.00
CA ILE A 515 -6.65 31.12 13.34
C ILE A 515 -6.08 32.27 14.17
N LYS A 516 -5.12 33.01 13.60
CA LYS A 516 -4.50 34.17 14.26
C LYS A 516 -5.52 35.28 14.52
N LYS A 517 -6.30 35.66 13.52
CA LYS A 517 -7.33 36.71 13.62
C LYS A 517 -8.37 36.40 14.69
N LYS A 518 -8.80 35.14 14.77
CA LYS A 518 -9.81 34.69 15.75
C LYS A 518 -9.19 34.20 17.07
N ASN A 519 -7.87 34.28 17.22
CA ASN A 519 -7.12 33.75 18.36
C ASN A 519 -7.53 32.32 18.76
N LEU A 520 -7.68 31.43 17.77
CA LEU A 520 -8.16 30.07 18.00
C LEU A 520 -7.03 29.16 18.49
N SER A 521 -7.26 28.45 19.60
CA SER A 521 -6.51 27.25 19.94
C SER A 521 -6.75 26.13 18.90
N LEU A 522 -5.89 25.11 18.89
CA LEU A 522 -6.02 23.97 17.99
C LEU A 522 -7.36 23.22 18.14
N ILE A 523 -7.87 23.14 19.38
CA ILE A 523 -9.19 22.56 19.68
C ILE A 523 -10.30 23.45 19.10
N GLN A 524 -10.25 24.76 19.34
CA GLN A 524 -11.26 25.69 18.81
C GLN A 524 -11.25 25.72 17.28
N TYR A 525 -10.07 25.56 16.66
CA TYR A 525 -9.95 25.39 15.22
C TYR A 525 -10.64 24.11 14.75
N PHE A 526 -10.39 22.97 15.40
CA PHE A 526 -11.08 21.72 15.08
C PHE A 526 -12.61 21.85 15.22
N GLU A 527 -13.07 22.42 16.33
CA GLU A 527 -14.49 22.69 16.59
C GLU A 527 -15.12 23.58 15.51
N PHE A 528 -14.38 24.57 15.03
CA PHE A 528 -14.80 25.43 13.94
C PHE A 528 -14.94 24.63 12.64
N ILE A 529 -13.92 23.85 12.28
CA ILE A 529 -13.90 23.07 11.03
C ILE A 529 -15.07 22.09 11.00
N ILE A 530 -15.31 21.28 12.03
CA ILE A 530 -16.35 20.24 12.00
C ILE A 530 -17.78 20.79 11.92
N LYS A 531 -17.98 22.08 12.24
CA LYS A 531 -19.27 22.79 12.14
C LYS A 531 -19.53 23.36 10.74
N LEU A 532 -18.54 23.40 9.85
CA LEU A 532 -18.73 23.95 8.50
C LEU A 532 -19.80 23.16 7.71
N PRO A 533 -20.66 23.83 6.91
CA PRO A 533 -21.75 23.19 6.17
C PRO A 533 -21.31 22.08 5.21
N ILE A 534 -20.09 22.19 4.66
CA ILE A 534 -19.51 21.19 3.77
C ILE A 534 -19.31 19.82 4.46
N TRP A 535 -19.32 19.79 5.78
CA TRP A 535 -19.18 18.57 6.61
C TRP A 535 -20.49 18.16 7.30
N LYS A 536 -21.60 18.31 6.59
CA LYS A 536 -22.95 18.02 7.10
C LYS A 536 -23.27 16.53 7.30
N HIS A 537 -22.50 15.61 6.71
CA HIS A 537 -22.83 14.18 6.77
C HIS A 537 -22.36 13.50 8.06
N ILE A 538 -21.47 14.14 8.81
CA ILE A 538 -21.02 13.61 10.10
C ILE A 538 -22.18 13.73 11.12
N PRO A 539 -22.64 12.62 11.74
CA PRO A 539 -23.73 12.67 12.72
C PRO A 539 -23.40 13.57 13.91
N LEU A 540 -24.40 14.28 14.43
CA LEU A 540 -24.22 15.24 15.53
C LEU A 540 -23.64 14.58 16.79
N GLU A 541 -24.07 13.36 17.10
CA GLU A 541 -23.53 12.58 18.20
C GLU A 541 -22.04 12.30 18.03
N ILE A 542 -21.61 11.94 16.82
CA ILE A 542 -20.20 11.70 16.50
C ILE A 542 -19.39 13.00 16.59
N LYS A 543 -19.92 14.13 16.10
CA LYS A 543 -19.29 15.46 16.28
C LYS A 543 -19.06 15.77 17.75
N ARG A 544 -20.11 15.61 18.58
CA ARG A 544 -20.04 15.86 20.04
C ARG A 544 -19.02 14.94 20.72
N ARG A 545 -18.98 13.67 20.36
CA ARG A 545 -18.05 12.67 20.91
C ARG A 545 -16.59 12.97 20.55
N ILE A 546 -16.31 13.27 19.28
CA ILE A 546 -14.96 13.64 18.84
C ILE A 546 -14.48 14.89 19.60
N ILE A 547 -15.28 15.95 19.64
CA ILE A 547 -14.95 17.20 20.36
C ILE A 547 -14.69 16.93 21.86
N ARG A 548 -15.52 16.09 22.50
CA ARG A 548 -15.32 15.71 23.90
C ARG A 548 -13.97 15.02 24.12
N ASN A 549 -13.61 14.08 23.26
CA ASN A 549 -12.35 13.33 23.39
C ASN A 549 -11.11 14.19 23.11
N LEU A 550 -11.24 15.19 22.22
CA LEU A 550 -10.21 16.20 21.94
C LEU A 550 -9.93 17.12 23.14
N LYS A 551 -10.96 17.49 23.91
CA LYS A 551 -10.79 18.30 25.14
C LYS A 551 -10.13 17.55 26.28
N ILE A 552 -10.22 16.22 26.29
CA ILE A 552 -9.62 15.37 27.32
C ILE A 552 -8.12 15.15 27.02
N SER A 553 -7.70 15.10 25.74
CA SER A 553 -6.27 14.93 25.42
C SER A 553 -5.41 16.13 25.80
N THR A 554 -5.96 17.35 25.79
CA THR A 554 -5.22 18.58 26.08
C THR A 554 -5.21 18.99 27.55
N LYS A 555 -5.80 18.19 28.45
CA LYS A 555 -5.68 18.37 29.90
C LYS A 555 -4.56 17.53 30.52
N ASN A 556 -3.98 16.62 29.74
CA ASN A 556 -2.93 15.69 30.16
C ASN A 556 -1.56 16.00 29.50
N GLU A 557 -1.49 17.09 28.74
CA GLU A 557 -0.27 17.78 28.29
C GLU A 557 -0.22 19.13 29.02
#